data_AF-A0A4Q3JAB2-F1
#
_entry.id   AF-A0A4Q3JAB2-F1
#
_cell.length_a   1.000
_cell.length_b   1.000
_cell.length_c   1.000
_cell.angle_alpha   90.00
_cell.angle_beta   90.00
_cell.angle_gamma   90.00
#
_symmetry.space_group_name_H-M   'P 1'
#
loop_
_entity.id
_entity.type
_entity.pdbx_description
1 polymer ?
#
loop_
_entity_poly.entity_id
_entity_poly.type
_entity_poly.pdbx_seq_one_letter_code
_entity_poly.pdbx_strand_id
1 'polypeptide(L)'
;MRIEIWTDIICPWCGLGQRRLDLALAQFGHAADVEVVHRSFQLDERAPTGATRSSRDMLRQKTGMSDAQFDQATGNIERLAAADGLAPYIVRD
;
A
#
# COMPACT_ATOMS: atom_id res chain seq x y z
N MET A 1 11.04 3.69 21.74
CA MET A 1 9.59 3.65 21.42
C MET A 1 9.37 2.57 20.37
N ARG A 2 8.27 1.80 20.42
CA ARG A 2 7.97 0.79 19.40
C ARG A 2 6.78 1.20 18.53
N ILE A 3 6.92 1.08 17.21
CA ILE A 3 5.85 1.24 16.22
C ILE A 3 5.58 -0.12 15.59
N GLU A 4 4.35 -0.60 15.71
CA GLU A 4 3.91 -1.85 15.07
C GLU A 4 3.02 -1.53 13.88
N ILE A 5 3.35 -2.08 12.71
CA ILE A 5 2.68 -1.74 11.44
C ILE A 5 2.13 -3.01 10.81
N TRP A 6 0.81 -3.07 10.68
CA TRP A 6 0.14 -4.14 9.96
C TRP A 6 0.06 -3.80 8.48
N THR A 7 0.63 -4.66 7.65
CA THR A 7 0.68 -4.45 6.20
C THR A 7 0.33 -5.73 5.46
N ASP A 8 -0.27 -5.56 4.28
CA ASP A 8 -0.42 -6.60 3.27
C ASP A 8 0.43 -6.20 2.05
N ILE A 9 1.03 -7.19 1.39
CA ILE A 9 1.91 -7.01 0.23
C ILE A 9 1.12 -6.46 -0.97
N ILE A 10 -0.16 -6.83 -1.10
CA ILE A 10 -1.01 -6.38 -2.22
C ILE A 10 -1.61 -4.97 -2.01
N CYS A 11 -1.37 -4.36 -0.85
CA CYS A 11 -1.98 -3.09 -0.45
C CYS A 11 -1.15 -1.89 -0.98
N PRO A 12 -1.64 -1.13 -1.98
CA PRO A 12 -0.88 -0.01 -2.53
C PRO A 12 -0.74 1.16 -1.54
N TRP A 13 -1.70 1.32 -0.63
CA TRP A 13 -1.58 2.32 0.43
C TRP A 13 -0.52 1.95 1.47
N CYS A 14 -0.27 0.66 1.69
CA CYS A 14 0.69 0.19 2.68
C CYS A 14 2.12 0.48 2.21
N GLY A 15 2.43 0.30 0.92
CA GLY A 15 3.71 0.71 0.33
C GLY A 15 3.94 2.23 0.40
N LEU A 16 2.93 3.03 0.03
CA LEU A 16 3.02 4.49 0.16
C LEU A 16 3.14 4.94 1.63
N GLY A 17 2.41 4.29 2.54
CA GLY A 17 2.48 4.54 3.97
C GLY A 17 3.87 4.26 4.54
N GLN A 18 4.51 3.16 4.13
CA GLN A 18 5.88 2.86 4.51
C GLN A 18 6.85 3.96 4.07
N ARG A 19 6.76 4.40 2.80
CA ARG A 19 7.57 5.51 2.29
C ARG A 19 7.42 6.77 3.14
N ARG A 20 6.19 7.10 3.54
CA ARG A 20 5.90 8.26 4.38
C ARG A 20 6.45 8.10 5.79
N LEU A 21 6.40 6.90 6.35
CA LEU A 21 7.03 6.62 7.64
C LEU A 21 8.54 6.81 7.56
N ASP A 22 9.19 6.28 6.52
CA ASP A 22 10.63 6.44 6.32
C ASP A 22 11.02 7.93 6.24
N LEU A 23 10.24 8.72 5.49
CA LEU A 23 10.44 10.17 5.39
C LEU A 23 10.23 10.89 6.72
N ALA A 24 9.26 10.46 7.53
CA ALA A 24 8.99 11.04 8.84
C ALA A 24 10.11 10.69 9.84
N LEU A 25 10.57 9.44 9.87
CA LEU A 25 11.67 9.00 10.72
C LEU A 25 12.98 9.71 10.35
N ALA A 26 13.24 9.97 9.06
CA ALA A 26 14.41 10.73 8.63
C ALA A 26 14.44 12.17 9.19
N GLN A 27 13.29 12.73 9.56
CA GLN A 27 13.16 14.08 10.13
C GLN A 27 12.99 14.06 11.65
N PHE A 28 12.89 12.89 12.26
CA PHE A 28 12.64 12.72 13.69
C PHE A 28 13.95 12.61 14.46
N GLY A 29 14.23 13.57 15.35
CA GLY A 29 15.51 13.65 16.08
C GLY A 29 15.85 12.44 16.97
N HIS A 30 14.86 11.62 17.33
CA HIS A 30 15.04 10.39 18.12
C HIS A 30 14.79 9.11 17.31
N ALA A 31 14.94 9.15 15.98
CA ALA A 31 14.67 7.99 15.13
C ALA A 31 15.50 6.74 15.51
N ALA A 32 16.71 6.93 16.04
CA ALA A 32 17.56 5.84 16.51
C ALA A 32 16.95 5.08 17.72
N ASP A 33 16.04 5.70 18.46
CA ASP A 33 15.34 5.11 19.61
C ASP A 33 14.00 4.47 19.22
N VAL A 34 13.67 4.45 17.92
CA VAL A 34 12.42 3.88 17.39
C VAL A 34 12.68 2.48 16.85
N GLU A 35 11.98 1.50 17.43
CA GLU A 35 11.89 0.14 16.88
C GLU A 35 10.64 0.05 15.99
N VAL A 36 10.81 -0.27 14.71
CA VAL A 36 9.70 -0.54 13.79
C VAL A 36 9.55 -2.04 13.61
N VAL A 37 8.37 -2.57 13.92
CA VAL A 37 8.03 -3.99 13.78
C VAL A 37 6.89 -4.15 12.78
N HIS A 38 7.14 -4.88 11.70
CA HIS A 38 6.10 -5.22 10.73
C HIS A 38 5.32 -6.45 11.19
N ARG A 39 4.01 -6.38 11.01
CA ARG A 39 3.04 -7.43 11.31
C ARG A 39 2.28 -7.77 10.04
N SER A 40 2.04 -9.07 9.84
CA SER A 40 1.28 -9.54 8.69
C SER A 40 -0.19 -9.16 8.81
N PHE A 41 -0.78 -8.75 7.70
CA PHE A 41 -2.22 -8.59 7.53
C PHE A 41 -2.62 -9.16 6.17
N GLN A 42 -3.82 -9.74 6.09
CA GLN A 42 -4.38 -10.26 4.84
C GLN A 42 -5.67 -9.48 4.53
N LEU A 43 -5.65 -8.70 3.45
CA LEU A 43 -6.81 -7.95 2.95
C LEU A 43 -7.89 -8.88 2.41
N ASP A 44 -7.49 -10.03 1.86
CA ASP A 44 -8.40 -11.06 1.36
C ASP A 44 -7.93 -12.45 1.80
N GLU A 45 -8.43 -12.91 2.95
CA GLU A 45 -8.20 -14.26 3.48
C GLU A 45 -8.77 -15.38 2.59
N ARG A 46 -9.65 -15.04 1.63
CA ARG A 46 -10.29 -15.98 0.71
C ARG A 46 -9.58 -16.04 -0.65
N ALA A 47 -8.46 -15.33 -0.80
CA ALA A 47 -7.67 -15.36 -2.02
C ALA A 47 -7.19 -16.81 -2.30
N PRO A 48 -7.44 -17.35 -3.50
CA PRO A 48 -7.08 -18.73 -3.83
C PRO A 48 -5.57 -18.87 -3.93
N THR A 49 -5.03 -19.93 -3.32
CA THR A 49 -3.63 -20.28 -3.47
C THR A 49 -3.35 -20.76 -4.89
N GLY A 50 -2.25 -20.30 -5.50
CA GLY A 50 -1.80 -20.74 -6.82
C GLY A 50 -2.53 -20.11 -8.01
N ALA A 51 -3.42 -19.15 -7.78
CA ALA A 51 -4.07 -18.38 -8.83
C ALA A 51 -3.86 -16.89 -8.63
N THR A 52 -3.57 -16.17 -9.71
CA THR A 52 -3.48 -14.71 -9.73
C THR A 52 -4.71 -14.12 -10.39
N ARG A 53 -5.09 -12.90 -9.96
CA ARG A 53 -6.12 -12.09 -10.60
C ARG A 53 -5.59 -10.66 -10.70
N SER A 54 -6.07 -9.91 -11.68
CA SER A 54 -5.75 -8.48 -11.73
C SER A 54 -6.34 -7.76 -10.52
N SER A 55 -5.66 -6.70 -10.06
CA SER A 55 -6.18 -5.82 -9.00
C SER A 55 -7.56 -5.27 -9.34
N ARG A 56 -7.80 -5.01 -10.63
CA ARG A 56 -9.08 -4.55 -11.17
C ARG A 56 -10.19 -5.58 -10.99
N ASP A 57 -9.95 -6.84 -11.39
CA ASP A 57 -10.94 -7.92 -11.24
C ASP A 57 -11.23 -8.19 -9.77
N MET A 58 -10.19 -8.20 -8.93
CA MET A 58 -10.33 -8.38 -7.49
C MET A 58 -11.21 -7.29 -6.88
N LEU A 59 -10.94 -6.01 -7.15
CA LEU A 59 -11.73 -4.91 -6.60
C LEU A 59 -13.14 -4.86 -7.18
N ARG A 60 -13.33 -5.13 -8.48
CA ARG A 60 -14.66 -5.24 -9.09
C ARG A 60 -15.49 -6.30 -8.37
N GLN A 61 -14.93 -7.51 -8.15
CA GLN A 61 -15.63 -8.60 -7.48
C GLN A 61 -15.91 -8.29 -6.00
N LYS A 62 -14.95 -7.67 -5.30
CA LYS A 62 -15.04 -7.43 -3.85
C LYS A 62 -15.94 -6.26 -3.48
N THR A 63 -15.93 -5.19 -4.27
CA THR A 63 -16.57 -3.91 -3.90
C THR A 63 -17.59 -3.41 -4.93
N GLY A 64 -17.68 -4.04 -6.11
CA GLY A 64 -18.52 -3.56 -7.21
C GLY A 64 -17.95 -2.34 -7.94
N MET A 65 -16.66 -2.02 -7.73
CA MET A 65 -15.98 -0.87 -8.33
C MET A 65 -16.02 -0.91 -9.86
N SER A 66 -16.40 0.20 -10.49
CA SER A 66 -16.34 0.37 -11.94
C SER A 66 -14.90 0.62 -12.42
N ASP A 67 -14.64 0.44 -13.72
CA ASP A 67 -13.30 0.69 -14.28
C ASP A 67 -12.86 2.14 -14.10
N ALA A 68 -13.77 3.10 -14.28
CA ALA A 68 -13.48 4.50 -14.09
C ALA A 68 -13.13 4.83 -12.62
N GLN A 69 -13.84 4.20 -11.67
CA GLN A 69 -13.52 4.34 -10.24
C GLN A 69 -12.17 3.72 -9.91
N PHE A 70 -11.84 2.56 -10.49
CA PHE A 70 -10.54 1.92 -10.33
C PHE A 70 -9.44 2.86 -10.82
N ASP A 71 -9.51 3.30 -12.08
CA ASP A 71 -8.49 4.14 -12.71
C ASP A 71 -8.26 5.44 -11.93
N GLN A 72 -9.35 6.07 -11.47
CA GLN A 72 -9.27 7.27 -10.63
C GLN A 72 -8.60 6.98 -9.29
N ALA A 73 -9.00 5.91 -8.60
CA ALA A 73 -8.49 5.58 -7.27
C ALA A 73 -7.01 5.22 -7.31
N THR A 74 -6.61 4.34 -8.23
CA THR A 74 -5.23 3.90 -8.38
C THR A 74 -4.35 5.04 -8.91
N GLY A 75 -4.82 5.81 -9.90
CA GLY A 75 -4.08 6.97 -10.41
C GLY A 75 -3.82 8.04 -9.35
N ASN A 76 -4.75 8.22 -8.40
CA ASN A 76 -4.52 9.09 -7.25
C ASN A 76 -3.39 8.61 -6.34
N ILE A 77 -3.29 7.29 -6.09
CA ILE A 77 -2.21 6.72 -5.28
C ILE A 77 -0.85 6.92 -5.97
N GLU A 78 -0.77 6.63 -7.27
CA GLU A 78 0.46 6.79 -8.04
C GLU A 78 0.92 8.26 -8.08
N ARG A 79 -0.01 9.21 -8.23
CA ARG A 79 0.29 10.65 -8.14
C ARG A 79 0.83 11.05 -6.76
N LEU A 80 0.26 10.51 -5.68
CA LEU A 80 0.74 10.77 -4.32
C LEU A 80 2.13 10.14 -4.10
N ALA A 81 2.35 8.92 -4.57
CA ALA A 81 3.64 8.26 -4.50
C ALA A 81 4.72 9.06 -5.24
N ALA A 82 4.42 9.56 -6.44
CA ALA A 82 5.31 10.43 -7.18
C ALA A 82 5.64 11.73 -6.42
N ALA A 83 4.64 12.35 -5.77
CA ALA A 83 4.87 13.53 -4.93
C ALA A 83 5.80 13.26 -3.73
N ASP A 84 5.81 12.03 -3.23
CA ASP A 84 6.66 11.57 -2.12
C ASP A 84 8.01 10.97 -2.61
N GLY A 85 8.33 11.13 -3.91
CA GLY A 85 9.57 10.66 -4.52
C GLY A 85 9.64 9.15 -4.73
N LEU A 86 8.50 8.46 -4.72
CA LEU A 86 8.38 7.02 -5.01
C LEU A 86 7.83 6.85 -6.42
N ALA A 87 8.72 6.85 -7.42
CA ALA A 87 8.37 6.68 -8.82
C ALA A 87 9.44 5.85 -9.59
N PRO A 88 9.04 4.89 -10.45
CA PRO A 88 7.65 4.50 -10.73
C PRO A 88 7.02 3.72 -9.56
N TYR A 89 5.77 4.04 -9.23
CA TYR A 89 4.92 3.27 -8.32
C TYR A 89 3.67 2.86 -9.09
N ILE A 90 3.58 1.58 -9.43
CA ILE A 90 2.57 1.06 -10.36
C ILE A 90 1.51 0.32 -9.55
N VAL A 91 0.26 0.77 -9.66
CA VAL A 91 -0.91 0.18 -8.97
C VAL A 91 -1.95 -0.31 -9.99
N ARG A 92 -1.95 0.27 -11.19
CA ARG A 92 -2.93 0.02 -12.25
C ARG A 92 -2.75 -1.29 -13.02
N ASP A 93 -1.64 -2.00 -12.80
CA ASP A 93 -1.25 -3.21 -13.55
C ASP A 93 -1.56 -4.50 -12.76
#